data_AF-A0A7S2KDG0-F1
#
_entry.id   AF-A0A7S2KDG0-F1
#
_cell.length_a   1.000
_cell.length_b   1.000
_cell.length_c   1.000
_cell.angle_alpha   90.00
_cell.angle_beta   90.00
_cell.angle_gamma   90.00
#
_symmetry.space_group_name_H-M   'P 1'
#
loop_
_entity.id
_entity.type
_entity.pdbx_description
1 polymer ?
#
loop_
_entity_poly.entity_id
_entity_poly.type
_entity_poly.pdbx_seq_one_letter_code
_entity_poly.pdbx_strand_id
1 'polypeptide(L)'
;MSTANANGRIDPSDLDEESLELLQLYMDHQSTWQEVCLVTEMSNEGKGGSKTITINRPMAFKLSKSMARLVLMGALQASENDSTNFVRKERDGGETQNLVKFLGAFENQCAVYVGGPDDMDKPAVLVHGIADLPGAVEISRGTGIYQGGLEAAIDGVLSGKYKPLDFRFFVGHTRYAKGQLEDAVTKGKYQPIACSRPLVLKQCIQLPKPLWHEVLEFCGGELKEISKLELTKREDL
;
A
#
# COMPACT_ATOMS: atom_id res chain seq x y z
N MET A 1 16.24 25.28 25.81
CA MET A 1 17.61 25.55 25.29
C MET A 1 17.94 24.43 24.32
N SER A 2 18.65 24.72 23.22
CA SER A 2 19.00 23.68 22.24
C SER A 2 19.91 22.62 22.87
N THR A 3 19.52 21.35 22.80
CA THR A 3 20.30 20.17 23.25
C THR A 3 21.32 19.70 22.21
N ALA A 4 21.43 20.41 21.08
CA ALA A 4 22.38 20.10 20.03
C ALA A 4 23.78 20.69 20.35
N ASN A 5 24.82 19.88 20.16
CA ASN A 5 26.20 20.34 20.29
C ASN A 5 26.60 21.32 19.17
N ALA A 6 27.84 21.83 19.21
CA ALA A 6 28.36 22.80 18.23
C ALA A 6 28.30 22.34 16.76
N ASN A 7 28.11 21.05 16.51
CA ASN A 7 27.96 20.45 15.18
C ASN A 7 26.49 20.12 14.84
N GLY A 8 25.53 20.57 15.65
CA GLY A 8 24.11 20.27 15.46
C GLY A 8 23.70 18.84 15.81
N ARG A 9 24.54 18.06 16.51
CA ARG A 9 24.23 16.67 16.91
C ARG A 9 23.67 16.64 18.32
N ILE A 10 22.60 15.88 18.51
CA ILE A 10 21.97 15.63 19.80
C ILE A 10 22.60 14.38 20.39
N ASP A 11 23.08 14.46 21.64
CA ASP A 11 23.49 13.28 22.41
C ASP A 11 22.26 12.71 23.13
N PRO A 12 21.84 11.45 22.85
CA PRO A 12 20.70 10.85 23.51
C PRO A 12 20.84 10.78 25.03
N SER A 13 22.07 10.76 25.57
CA SER A 13 22.29 10.70 27.02
C SER A 13 21.98 12.01 27.76
N ASP A 14 21.88 13.13 27.03
CA ASP A 14 21.58 14.46 27.58
C ASP A 14 20.08 14.83 27.45
N LEU A 15 19.25 13.92 26.95
CA LEU A 15 17.81 14.13 26.76
C LEU A 15 17.03 13.77 28.03
N ASP A 16 15.99 14.56 28.32
CA ASP A 16 15.00 14.19 29.32
C ASP A 16 14.14 13.02 28.82
N GLU A 17 13.38 12.42 29.75
CA GLU A 17 12.57 11.22 29.49
C GLU A 17 11.53 11.47 28.37
N GLU A 18 10.91 12.65 28.35
CA GLU A 18 9.93 13.05 27.33
C GLU A 18 10.57 13.17 25.94
N SER A 19 11.76 13.79 25.84
CA SER A 19 12.49 13.90 24.57
C SER A 19 13.04 12.56 24.08
N LEU A 20 13.42 11.67 25.00
CA LEU A 20 13.82 10.30 24.67
C LEU A 20 12.66 9.49 24.10
N GLU A 21 11.48 9.58 24.72
CA GLU A 21 10.26 8.96 24.20
C GLU A 21 9.91 9.49 22.81
N LEU A 22 9.99 10.81 22.61
CA LEU A 22 9.74 11.42 21.31
C LEU A 22 10.76 11.00 20.25
N LEU A 23 12.04 10.94 20.61
CA LEU A 23 13.11 10.48 19.71
C LEU A 23 12.92 9.01 19.33
N GLN A 24 12.58 8.16 20.30
CA GLN A 24 12.30 6.74 20.06
C GLN A 24 11.10 6.59 19.12
N LEU A 25 10.00 7.33 19.37
CA LEU A 25 8.82 7.35 18.52
C LEU A 25 9.16 7.80 17.09
N TYR A 26 9.99 8.84 16.95
CA TYR A 26 10.46 9.33 15.66
C TYR A 26 11.29 8.25 14.93
N MET A 27 12.26 7.62 15.59
CA MET A 27 13.10 6.58 15.00
C MET A 27 12.29 5.34 14.59
N ASP A 28 11.35 4.91 15.44
CA ASP A 28 10.49 3.74 15.20
C ASP A 28 9.49 3.94 14.06
N HIS A 29 9.24 5.20 13.66
CA HIS A 29 8.23 5.55 12.66
C HIS A 29 8.78 6.27 11.44
N GLN A 30 10.10 6.45 11.31
CA GLN A 30 10.71 7.06 10.13
C GLN A 30 10.32 6.35 8.82
N SER A 31 10.29 5.02 8.83
CA SER A 31 9.94 4.21 7.66
C SER A 31 8.46 4.25 7.30
N THR A 32 7.59 4.48 8.29
CA THR A 32 6.13 4.54 8.14
C THR A 32 5.59 5.98 8.09
N TRP A 33 6.48 6.98 8.11
CA TRP A 33 6.10 8.39 8.09
C TRP A 33 5.33 8.71 6.81
N GLN A 34 4.23 9.47 6.95
CA GLN A 34 3.33 9.87 5.86
C GLN A 34 2.63 8.72 5.13
N GLU A 35 2.58 7.52 5.71
CA GLU A 35 1.79 6.43 5.14
C GLU A 35 0.30 6.71 5.22
N VAL A 36 -0.40 6.40 4.12
CA VAL A 36 -1.85 6.33 4.11
C VAL A 36 -2.20 4.86 3.93
N CYS A 37 -2.89 4.28 4.90
CA CYS A 37 -3.22 2.87 4.92
C CYS A 37 -4.72 2.66 4.76
N LEU A 38 -5.11 1.74 3.86
CA LEU A 38 -6.47 1.24 3.77
C LEU A 38 -6.57 -0.03 4.61
N VAL A 39 -7.52 -0.08 5.53
CA VAL A 39 -7.86 -1.30 6.27
C VAL A 39 -8.64 -2.23 5.36
N THR A 40 -8.09 -3.42 5.10
CA THR A 40 -8.70 -4.42 4.21
C THR A 40 -9.35 -5.57 4.97
N GLU A 41 -8.88 -5.85 6.19
CA GLU A 41 -9.47 -6.82 7.10
C GLU A 41 -9.39 -6.25 8.53
N MET A 42 -10.50 -6.33 9.27
CA MET A 42 -10.54 -6.02 10.70
C MET A 42 -10.77 -7.30 11.49
N SER A 43 -10.19 -7.36 12.69
CA SER A 43 -10.52 -8.42 13.63
C SER A 43 -12.01 -8.32 14.03
N ASN A 44 -12.76 -9.41 13.85
CA ASN A 44 -14.17 -9.49 14.26
C ASN A 44 -14.28 -10.23 15.60
N GLU A 45 -14.93 -9.60 16.58
CA GLU A 45 -15.48 -10.20 17.82
C GLU A 45 -14.68 -11.40 18.38
N GLY A 46 -13.37 -11.25 18.47
CA GLY A 46 -12.50 -12.19 19.18
C GLY A 46 -11.73 -13.24 18.36
N LYS A 47 -11.87 -13.31 17.03
CA LYS A 47 -11.07 -14.23 16.17
C LYS A 47 -10.37 -13.49 15.02
N GLY A 48 -9.08 -13.77 14.82
CA GLY A 48 -8.28 -13.25 13.71
C GLY A 48 -7.49 -11.97 14.05
N GLY A 49 -6.64 -11.56 13.10
CA GLY A 49 -5.90 -10.30 13.13
C GLY A 49 -6.47 -9.28 12.14
N SER A 50 -5.86 -8.10 12.06
CA SER A 50 -6.24 -7.06 11.09
C SER A 50 -5.19 -6.98 9.96
N LYS A 51 -5.58 -6.44 8.81
CA LYS A 51 -4.67 -6.17 7.69
C LYS A 51 -4.89 -4.78 7.12
N THR A 52 -3.79 -4.17 6.70
CA THR A 52 -3.82 -2.91 5.96
C THR A 52 -2.94 -2.99 4.73
N ILE A 53 -3.26 -2.20 3.71
CA ILE A 53 -2.39 -1.92 2.58
C ILE A 53 -2.04 -0.44 2.52
N THR A 54 -0.76 -0.11 2.34
CA THR A 54 -0.30 1.25 2.13
C THR A 54 -0.66 1.71 0.72
N ILE A 55 -1.45 2.78 0.60
CA ILE A 55 -2.02 3.23 -0.67
C ILE A 55 -1.25 4.37 -1.36
N ASN A 56 -0.13 4.82 -0.78
CA ASN A 56 0.62 5.97 -1.30
C ASN A 56 2.11 5.70 -1.55
N ARG A 57 2.50 4.43 -1.73
CA ARG A 57 3.87 4.01 -2.07
C ARG A 57 3.90 3.43 -3.50
N PRO A 58 3.87 4.26 -4.55
CA PRO A 58 3.92 3.76 -5.92
C PRO A 58 5.26 3.08 -6.19
N MET A 59 5.20 1.93 -6.86
CA MET A 59 6.36 1.12 -7.26
C MET A 59 6.58 1.20 -8.77
N ALA A 60 5.51 1.07 -9.58
CA ALA A 60 5.60 1.07 -11.03
C ALA A 60 4.31 1.56 -11.68
N PHE A 61 4.45 2.28 -12.80
CA PHE A 61 3.32 2.75 -13.62
C PHE A 61 3.20 2.09 -14.99
N LYS A 62 4.17 1.23 -15.30
CA LYS A 62 4.22 0.35 -16.48
C LYS A 62 4.78 -0.98 -16.00
N LEU A 63 4.38 -2.07 -16.64
CA LEU A 63 4.83 -3.39 -16.25
C LEU A 63 5.96 -3.87 -17.16
N SER A 64 7.09 -4.23 -16.55
CA SER A 64 8.00 -5.17 -17.19
C SER A 64 7.42 -6.59 -17.09
N LYS A 65 7.90 -7.53 -17.91
CA LYS A 65 7.49 -8.93 -17.84
C LYS A 65 7.74 -9.56 -16.46
N SER A 66 8.83 -9.19 -15.78
CA SER A 66 9.13 -9.68 -14.42
C SER A 66 8.16 -9.10 -13.39
N MET A 67 7.86 -7.80 -13.46
CA MET A 67 6.88 -7.17 -12.58
C MET A 67 5.47 -7.75 -12.80
N ALA A 68 5.07 -7.94 -14.06
CA ALA A 68 3.79 -8.57 -14.39
C ALA A 68 3.67 -9.98 -13.81
N ARG A 69 4.76 -10.76 -13.83
CA ARG A 69 4.80 -12.08 -13.18
C ARG A 69 4.66 -11.98 -11.66
N LEU A 70 5.38 -11.07 -11.01
CA LEU A 70 5.24 -10.85 -9.56
C LEU A 70 3.80 -10.48 -9.19
N VAL A 71 3.23 -9.50 -9.90
CA VAL A 71 1.86 -9.01 -9.65
C VAL A 71 0.82 -10.10 -9.86
N LEU A 72 0.94 -10.90 -10.94
CA LEU A 72 -0.03 -11.92 -11.30
C LEU A 72 0.15 -13.24 -10.53
N MET A 73 1.39 -13.62 -10.22
CA MET A 73 1.74 -14.99 -9.78
C MET A 73 2.53 -15.02 -8.47
N GLY A 74 3.00 -13.89 -7.96
CA GLY A 74 3.94 -13.85 -6.84
C GLY A 74 5.39 -14.14 -7.25
N ALA A 75 6.28 -14.13 -6.26
CA ALA A 75 7.67 -14.53 -6.44
C ALA A 75 7.79 -16.06 -6.56
N LEU A 76 8.77 -16.51 -7.34
CA LEU A 76 9.12 -17.92 -7.40
C LEU A 76 9.72 -18.33 -6.05
N GLN A 77 9.05 -19.19 -5.28
CA GLN A 77 9.70 -19.86 -4.16
C GLN A 77 10.69 -20.88 -4.73
N ALA A 78 12.00 -20.63 -4.56
CA ALA A 78 12.99 -21.67 -4.73
C ALA A 78 12.77 -22.69 -3.60
N SER A 79 12.42 -23.93 -3.93
CA SER A 79 12.62 -25.01 -2.95
C SER A 79 14.12 -25.11 -2.70
N GLU A 80 14.56 -25.10 -1.44
CA GLU A 80 15.98 -25.12 -1.03
C GLU A 80 16.80 -26.33 -1.53
N ASN A 81 16.20 -27.26 -2.29
CA ASN A 81 16.82 -28.52 -2.70
C ASN A 81 17.22 -28.61 -4.19
N ASP A 82 17.20 -27.55 -5.00
CA ASP A 82 17.61 -27.69 -6.40
C ASP A 82 18.48 -26.54 -6.91
N SER A 83 19.79 -26.69 -6.74
CA SER A 83 20.84 -25.89 -7.36
C SER A 83 21.08 -26.32 -8.81
N THR A 84 20.02 -26.33 -9.62
CA THR A 84 20.12 -26.47 -11.08
C THR A 84 19.19 -25.47 -11.78
N ASN A 85 19.67 -24.90 -12.89
CA ASN A 85 19.00 -23.90 -13.73
C ASN A 85 17.46 -23.97 -13.72
N PHE A 86 16.81 -23.01 -13.07
CA PHE A 86 15.35 -22.87 -13.06
C PHE A 86 14.82 -22.39 -14.41
N VAL A 87 14.84 -23.27 -15.41
CA VAL A 87 13.94 -23.17 -16.56
C VAL A 87 12.63 -23.80 -16.13
N ARG A 88 11.61 -22.98 -15.84
CA ARG A 88 10.25 -23.48 -15.72
C ARG A 88 9.89 -24.10 -17.08
N LYS A 89 9.80 -25.43 -17.15
CA LYS A 89 8.93 -26.04 -18.18
C LYS A 89 7.53 -25.66 -17.77
N GLU A 90 6.95 -24.68 -18.48
CA GLU A 90 5.53 -24.36 -18.45
C GLU A 90 4.77 -25.69 -18.48
N ARG A 91 4.12 -26.06 -17.37
CA ARG A 91 3.55 -27.41 -17.27
C ARG A 91 2.34 -27.61 -18.18
N ASP A 92 1.80 -26.56 -18.81
CA ASP A 92 0.63 -26.69 -19.69
C ASP A 92 0.34 -25.50 -20.64
N GLY A 93 1.25 -24.54 -20.84
CA GLY A 93 1.03 -23.35 -21.70
C GLY A 93 -0.04 -22.33 -21.22
N GLY A 94 -0.93 -22.69 -20.30
CA GLY A 94 -2.00 -21.82 -19.77
C GLY A 94 -1.49 -20.65 -18.91
N GLU A 95 -0.42 -20.85 -18.12
CA GLU A 95 0.22 -19.77 -17.34
C GLU A 95 0.75 -18.64 -18.24
N THR A 96 1.23 -19.01 -19.42
CA THR A 96 1.74 -18.10 -20.45
C THR A 96 0.62 -17.28 -21.06
N GLN A 97 -0.53 -17.89 -21.31
CA GLN A 97 -1.68 -17.21 -21.86
C GLN A 97 -2.25 -16.16 -20.90
N ASN A 98 -2.35 -16.48 -19.60
CA ASN A 98 -2.82 -15.53 -18.59
C ASN A 98 -1.85 -14.34 -18.44
N LEU A 99 -0.54 -14.60 -18.45
CA LEU A 99 0.47 -13.53 -18.43
C LEU A 99 0.38 -12.64 -19.68
N VAL A 100 0.20 -13.23 -20.86
CA VAL A 100 0.03 -12.49 -22.12
C VAL A 100 -1.23 -11.62 -22.09
N LYS A 101 -2.36 -12.15 -21.63
CA LYS A 101 -3.61 -11.37 -21.46
C LYS A 101 -3.43 -10.23 -20.46
N PHE A 102 -2.81 -10.52 -19.31
CA PHE A 102 -2.55 -9.53 -18.28
C PHE A 102 -1.64 -8.39 -18.78
N LEU A 103 -0.57 -8.72 -19.51
CA LEU A 103 0.28 -7.74 -20.17
C LEU A 103 -0.50 -6.95 -21.23
N GLY A 104 -1.30 -7.62 -22.07
CA GLY A 104 -2.15 -6.96 -23.05
C GLY A 104 -3.11 -5.94 -22.42
N ALA A 105 -3.60 -6.22 -21.21
CA ALA A 105 -4.48 -5.31 -20.47
C ALA A 105 -3.72 -4.16 -19.77
N PHE A 106 -2.61 -4.45 -19.09
CA PHE A 106 -2.02 -3.52 -18.11
C PHE A 106 -0.57 -3.09 -18.40
N GLU A 107 0.11 -3.60 -19.42
CA GLU A 107 1.55 -3.34 -19.64
C GLU A 107 1.89 -1.86 -19.76
N ASN A 108 1.10 -1.13 -20.56
CA ASN A 108 1.36 0.28 -20.88
C ASN A 108 0.87 1.26 -19.81
N GLN A 109 -0.13 0.86 -19.02
CA GLN A 109 -0.74 1.66 -17.98
C GLN A 109 -1.15 0.72 -16.85
N CYS A 110 -0.42 0.79 -15.74
CA CYS A 110 -0.74 0.07 -14.51
C CYS A 110 -0.39 0.96 -13.34
N ALA A 111 -0.90 0.67 -12.16
CA ALA A 111 -0.43 1.31 -10.95
C ALA A 111 -0.19 0.25 -9.90
N VAL A 112 1.09 -0.10 -9.75
CA VAL A 112 1.58 -1.05 -8.76
C VAL A 112 2.14 -0.28 -7.58
N TYR A 113 1.78 -0.70 -6.38
CA TYR A 113 2.13 -0.08 -5.12
C TYR A 113 2.76 -1.11 -4.18
N VAL A 114 3.62 -0.65 -3.27
CA VAL A 114 4.03 -1.44 -2.10
C VAL A 114 2.93 -1.31 -1.05
N GLY A 115 2.21 -2.39 -0.79
CA GLY A 115 1.14 -2.43 0.21
C GLY A 115 1.64 -2.71 1.63
N GLY A 116 2.81 -3.33 1.78
CA GLY A 116 3.45 -3.57 3.08
C GLY A 116 4.50 -4.66 3.00
N PRO A 117 5.18 -4.97 4.12
CA PRO A 117 6.32 -5.88 4.15
C PRO A 117 5.93 -7.36 4.16
N ASP A 118 4.70 -7.70 4.53
CA ASP A 118 4.27 -9.09 4.64
C ASP A 118 3.78 -9.61 3.28
N ASP A 119 4.01 -10.91 3.03
CA ASP A 119 3.51 -11.63 1.86
C ASP A 119 3.90 -10.98 0.51
N MET A 120 5.07 -10.31 0.45
CA MET A 120 5.60 -9.72 -0.79
C MET A 120 5.94 -10.75 -1.87
N ASP A 121 6.01 -12.04 -1.52
CA ASP A 121 6.16 -13.16 -2.45
C ASP A 121 4.83 -13.61 -3.06
N LYS A 122 3.69 -13.06 -2.65
CA LYS A 122 2.35 -13.44 -3.15
C LYS A 122 1.90 -12.56 -4.32
N PRO A 123 0.91 -13.03 -5.11
CA PRO A 123 0.23 -12.16 -6.09
C PRO A 123 -0.30 -10.89 -5.44
N ALA A 124 -0.30 -9.80 -6.20
CA ALA A 124 -0.74 -8.51 -5.69
C ALA A 124 -2.25 -8.51 -5.38
N VAL A 125 -2.63 -7.76 -4.36
CA VAL A 125 -4.03 -7.45 -4.07
C VAL A 125 -4.54 -6.44 -5.09
N LEU A 126 -5.60 -6.79 -5.81
CA LEU A 126 -6.29 -5.92 -6.76
C LEU A 126 -7.41 -5.16 -6.03
N VAL A 127 -7.40 -3.83 -6.08
CA VAL A 127 -8.45 -2.96 -5.50
C VAL A 127 -9.05 -2.06 -6.58
N HIS A 128 -10.37 -1.90 -6.56
CA HIS A 128 -11.12 -1.11 -7.53
C HIS A 128 -12.49 -0.65 -6.98
N GLY A 129 -13.23 0.12 -7.77
CA GLY A 129 -14.55 0.69 -7.40
C GLY A 129 -15.74 0.14 -8.19
N ILE A 130 -15.64 -1.08 -8.72
CA ILE A 130 -16.62 -1.68 -9.65
C ILE A 130 -17.46 -2.69 -8.88
N ALA A 131 -18.75 -2.40 -8.67
CA ALA A 131 -19.59 -3.19 -7.76
C ALA A 131 -19.83 -4.63 -8.23
N ASP A 132 -20.16 -4.81 -9.51
CA ASP A 132 -20.56 -6.11 -10.04
C ASP A 132 -19.43 -6.81 -10.79
N LEU A 133 -18.17 -6.60 -10.39
CA LEU A 133 -17.05 -7.30 -11.01
C LEU A 133 -17.02 -8.76 -10.53
N PRO A 134 -17.18 -9.76 -11.42
CA PRO A 134 -17.16 -11.16 -11.01
C PRO A 134 -15.88 -11.53 -10.26
N GLY A 135 -16.04 -12.21 -9.12
CA GLY A 135 -14.92 -12.62 -8.25
C GLY A 135 -14.36 -11.51 -7.35
N ALA A 136 -14.96 -10.32 -7.35
CA ALA A 136 -14.61 -9.27 -6.40
C ALA A 136 -15.50 -9.32 -5.15
N VAL A 137 -14.96 -8.87 -4.02
CA VAL A 137 -15.66 -8.76 -2.73
C VAL A 137 -15.49 -7.33 -2.21
N GLU A 138 -16.57 -6.75 -1.70
CA GLU A 138 -16.52 -5.44 -1.06
C GLU A 138 -15.71 -5.53 0.24
N ILE A 139 -14.70 -4.67 0.42
CA ILE A 139 -13.81 -4.68 1.59
C ILE A 139 -14.61 -4.43 2.87
N SER A 140 -15.53 -3.47 2.81
CA SER A 140 -16.48 -3.20 3.88
C SER A 140 -17.79 -2.73 3.28
N ARG A 141 -18.90 -3.20 3.85
CA ARG A 141 -20.24 -3.01 3.31
C ARG A 141 -20.57 -1.53 3.12
N GLY A 142 -20.95 -1.16 1.90
CA GLY A 142 -21.40 0.20 1.56
C GLY A 142 -20.27 1.19 1.28
N THR A 143 -19.01 0.77 1.27
CA THR A 143 -17.88 1.63 0.89
C THR A 143 -17.76 1.81 -0.62
N GLY A 144 -18.28 0.86 -1.40
CA GLY A 144 -18.09 0.74 -2.84
C GLY A 144 -16.64 0.47 -3.24
N ILE A 145 -15.81 -0.03 -2.32
CA ILE A 145 -14.41 -0.38 -2.55
C ILE A 145 -14.31 -1.90 -2.51
N TYR A 146 -13.78 -2.47 -3.58
CA TYR A 146 -13.77 -3.90 -3.83
C TYR A 146 -12.35 -4.41 -3.99
N GLN A 147 -12.13 -5.65 -3.59
CA GLN A 147 -10.90 -6.38 -3.84
C GLN A 147 -11.16 -7.68 -4.63
N GLY A 148 -10.19 -8.09 -5.45
CA GLY A 148 -10.29 -9.31 -6.26
C GLY A 148 -10.86 -9.07 -7.67
N GLY A 149 -11.42 -10.12 -8.27
CA GLY A 149 -12.00 -10.06 -9.63
C GLY A 149 -11.00 -9.91 -10.78
N LEU A 150 -9.76 -10.42 -10.61
CA LEU A 150 -8.67 -10.23 -11.56
C LEU A 150 -8.98 -10.72 -12.99
N GLU A 151 -9.56 -11.90 -13.14
CA GLU A 151 -9.90 -12.46 -14.46
C GLU A 151 -10.88 -11.55 -15.20
N ALA A 152 -11.94 -11.12 -14.52
CA ALA A 152 -12.93 -10.20 -15.09
C ALA A 152 -12.37 -8.80 -15.34
N ALA A 153 -11.40 -8.34 -14.54
CA ALA A 153 -10.69 -7.09 -14.76
C ALA A 153 -9.87 -7.16 -16.07
N ILE A 154 -9.11 -8.24 -16.27
CA ILE A 154 -8.32 -8.45 -17.50
C ILE A 154 -9.23 -8.44 -18.73
N ASP A 155 -10.28 -9.27 -18.73
CA ASP A 155 -11.18 -9.36 -19.88
C ASP A 155 -11.94 -8.04 -20.12
N GLY A 156 -12.33 -7.33 -19.05
CA GLY A 156 -12.98 -6.03 -19.12
C GLY A 156 -12.08 -4.93 -19.70
N VAL A 157 -10.78 -4.94 -19.39
CA VAL A 157 -9.82 -4.00 -19.97
C VAL A 157 -9.52 -4.35 -21.43
N LEU A 158 -9.30 -5.63 -21.75
CA LEU A 158 -9.04 -6.08 -23.13
C LEU A 158 -10.22 -5.82 -24.07
N SER A 159 -11.45 -5.87 -23.56
CA SER A 159 -12.66 -5.53 -24.32
C SER A 159 -12.98 -4.02 -24.35
N GLY A 160 -12.20 -3.19 -23.65
CA GLY A 160 -12.41 -1.74 -23.58
C GLY A 160 -13.56 -1.29 -22.66
N LYS A 161 -14.15 -2.20 -21.88
CA LYS A 161 -15.20 -1.89 -20.89
C LYS A 161 -14.66 -1.08 -19.72
N TYR A 162 -13.41 -1.35 -19.31
CA TYR A 162 -12.74 -0.66 -18.21
C TYR A 162 -11.40 -0.10 -18.69
N LYS A 163 -10.89 0.90 -17.96
CA LYS A 163 -9.55 1.44 -18.17
C LYS A 163 -8.56 0.70 -17.26
N PRO A 164 -7.30 0.52 -17.68
CA PRO A 164 -6.29 -0.11 -16.82
C PRO A 164 -6.12 0.61 -15.46
N LEU A 165 -6.26 1.94 -15.45
CA LEU A 165 -6.14 2.77 -14.24
C LEU A 165 -7.43 2.84 -13.38
N ASP A 166 -8.49 2.11 -13.73
CA ASP A 166 -9.61 1.87 -12.81
C ASP A 166 -9.24 0.87 -11.70
N PHE A 167 -8.07 0.24 -11.84
CA PHE A 167 -7.54 -0.80 -10.96
C PHE A 167 -6.24 -0.36 -10.29
N ARG A 168 -6.02 -0.86 -9.07
CA ARG A 168 -4.79 -0.64 -8.29
C ARG A 168 -4.26 -1.98 -7.82
N PHE A 169 -2.95 -2.22 -7.98
CA PHE A 169 -2.29 -3.45 -7.57
C PHE A 169 -1.36 -3.18 -6.39
N PHE A 170 -1.50 -3.95 -5.31
CA PHE A 170 -0.71 -3.80 -4.10
C PHE A 170 0.10 -5.07 -3.84
N VAL A 171 1.43 -4.96 -3.89
CA VAL A 171 2.33 -6.06 -3.52
C VAL A 171 2.53 -6.02 -2.01
N GLY A 172 2.19 -7.12 -1.35
CA GLY A 172 2.23 -7.27 0.10
C GLY A 172 1.18 -6.45 0.85
N HIS A 173 1.17 -6.62 2.17
CA HIS A 173 0.33 -5.89 3.13
C HIS A 173 1.05 -5.78 4.48
N THR A 174 0.44 -5.12 5.44
CA THR A 174 0.86 -5.16 6.85
C THR A 174 -0.17 -5.96 7.65
N ARG A 175 0.30 -6.98 8.36
CA ARG A 175 -0.51 -7.84 9.23
C ARG A 175 -0.36 -7.43 10.68
N TYR A 176 -1.49 -7.39 11.37
CA TYR A 176 -1.57 -7.09 12.79
C TYR A 176 -2.13 -8.32 13.50
N ALA A 177 -1.49 -8.73 14.59
CA ALA A 177 -2.14 -9.64 15.52
C ALA A 177 -3.35 -8.95 16.15
N LYS A 178 -4.22 -9.73 16.79
CA LYS A 178 -5.43 -9.22 17.45
C LYS A 178 -5.09 -8.06 18.40
N GLY A 179 -5.79 -6.93 18.24
CA GLY A 179 -5.61 -5.74 19.07
C GLY A 179 -4.43 -4.85 18.69
N GLN A 180 -3.48 -5.30 17.85
CA GLN A 180 -2.27 -4.52 17.57
C GLN A 180 -2.53 -3.29 16.70
N LEU A 181 -3.54 -3.33 15.81
CA LEU A 181 -3.89 -2.15 15.01
C LEU A 181 -4.56 -1.09 15.91
N GLU A 182 -5.43 -1.54 16.81
CA GLU A 182 -6.10 -0.73 17.81
C GLU A 182 -5.10 -0.10 18.80
N ASP A 183 -4.10 -0.88 19.24
CA ASP A 183 -3.01 -0.39 20.06
C ASP A 183 -2.16 0.65 19.32
N ALA A 184 -1.88 0.43 18.03
CA ALA A 184 -1.15 1.40 17.21
C ALA A 184 -1.91 2.73 17.08
N VAL A 185 -3.24 2.67 16.95
CA VAL A 185 -4.08 3.88 16.98
C VAL A 185 -4.05 4.55 18.36
N THR A 186 -4.21 3.78 19.42
CA THR A 186 -4.24 4.30 20.81
C THR A 186 -2.92 4.96 21.20
N LYS A 187 -1.79 4.45 20.70
CA LYS A 187 -0.45 5.01 20.91
C LYS A 187 -0.11 6.18 19.98
N GLY A 188 -1.06 6.64 19.15
CA GLY A 188 -0.84 7.76 18.24
C GLY A 188 0.01 7.45 17.01
N LYS A 189 0.35 6.18 16.75
CA LYS A 189 1.06 5.78 15.52
C LYS A 189 0.19 6.01 14.28
N TYR A 190 -1.11 5.73 14.39
CA TYR A 190 -2.07 5.94 13.30
C TYR A 190 -3.27 6.78 13.76
N GLN A 191 -3.68 7.72 12.91
CA GLN A 191 -4.94 8.44 13.08
C GLN A 191 -6.02 7.77 12.22
N PRO A 192 -7.08 7.18 12.82
CA PRO A 192 -8.19 6.64 12.04
C PRO A 192 -8.96 7.78 11.38
N ILE A 193 -9.24 7.62 10.08
CA ILE A 193 -9.91 8.61 9.24
C ILE A 193 -10.97 7.90 8.39
N ALA A 194 -12.19 8.43 8.39
CA ALA A 194 -13.20 8.04 7.42
C ALA A 194 -12.82 8.62 6.05
N CYS A 195 -12.67 7.76 5.04
CA CYS A 195 -12.22 8.16 3.71
C CYS A 195 -13.28 7.87 2.64
N SER A 196 -13.34 8.75 1.64
CA SER A 196 -14.23 8.58 0.50
C SER A 196 -13.60 7.67 -0.56
N ARG A 197 -14.43 6.92 -1.30
CA ARG A 197 -13.97 6.06 -2.39
C ARG A 197 -13.06 6.76 -3.41
N PRO A 198 -13.32 8.01 -3.86
CA PRO A 198 -12.42 8.72 -4.77
C PRO A 198 -11.01 8.94 -4.20
N LEU A 199 -10.87 9.11 -2.89
CA LEU A 199 -9.58 9.31 -2.24
C LEU A 199 -8.80 7.99 -2.17
N VAL A 200 -9.49 6.90 -1.78
CA VAL A 200 -8.90 5.55 -1.69
C VAL A 200 -8.51 5.00 -3.06
N LEU A 201 -9.28 5.29 -4.10
CA LEU A 201 -9.00 4.81 -5.46
C LEU A 201 -8.13 5.76 -6.29
N LYS A 202 -7.67 6.87 -5.71
CA LYS A 202 -6.83 7.85 -6.41
C LYS A 202 -5.48 7.26 -6.79
N GLN A 203 -5.13 7.35 -8.07
CA GLN A 203 -3.81 6.96 -8.54
C GLN A 203 -2.74 7.97 -8.11
N CYS A 204 -1.66 7.53 -7.46
CA CYS A 204 -0.56 8.41 -7.04
C CYS A 204 0.44 8.65 -8.18
N ILE A 205 -0.07 9.04 -9.35
CA ILE A 205 0.72 9.31 -10.56
C ILE A 205 0.75 10.83 -10.75
N GLN A 206 1.93 11.43 -10.62
CA GLN A 206 2.15 12.88 -10.87
C GLN A 206 1.14 13.78 -10.10
N LEU A 207 0.80 13.41 -8.87
CA LEU A 207 -0.10 14.22 -8.07
C LEU A 207 0.54 15.59 -7.76
N PRO A 208 -0.24 16.69 -7.79
CA PRO A 208 0.28 18.02 -7.47
C PRO A 208 0.75 18.12 -6.01
N LYS A 209 0.21 17.27 -5.14
CA LYS A 209 0.60 17.11 -3.74
C LYS A 209 0.54 15.63 -3.36
N PRO A 210 1.35 15.17 -2.38
CA PRO A 210 1.28 13.80 -1.87
C PRO A 210 -0.12 13.46 -1.34
N LEU A 211 -0.53 12.19 -1.46
CA LEU A 211 -1.87 11.75 -1.03
C LEU A 211 -2.13 12.03 0.46
N TRP A 212 -1.13 11.82 1.33
CA TRP A 212 -1.26 12.07 2.77
C TRP A 212 -1.63 13.52 3.07
N HIS A 213 -1.04 14.47 2.31
CA HIS A 213 -1.28 15.89 2.51
C HIS A 213 -2.74 16.23 2.19
N GLU A 214 -3.25 15.69 1.09
CA GLU A 214 -4.64 15.86 0.67
C GLU A 214 -5.63 15.22 1.66
N VAL A 215 -5.32 14.03 2.19
CA VAL A 215 -6.13 13.36 3.23
C VAL A 215 -6.26 14.25 4.46
N LEU A 216 -5.14 14.79 4.98
CA LEU A 216 -5.15 15.62 6.17
C LEU A 216 -5.83 16.97 5.94
N GLU A 217 -5.67 17.57 4.76
CA GLU A 217 -6.39 18.80 4.40
C GLU A 217 -7.91 18.60 4.38
N PHE A 218 -8.39 17.45 3.87
CA PHE A 218 -9.82 17.12 3.91
C PHE A 218 -10.35 16.87 5.31
N CYS A 219 -9.52 16.37 6.22
CA CYS A 219 -9.90 16.23 7.63
C CYS A 219 -10.10 17.59 8.32
N GLY A 220 -9.39 18.63 7.87
CA GLY A 220 -9.45 19.96 8.48
C GLY A 220 -8.82 20.01 9.87
N GLY A 221 -9.14 21.07 10.62
CA GLY A 221 -8.67 21.25 12.00
C GLY A 221 -7.15 21.15 12.17
N GLU A 222 -6.73 20.49 13.25
CA GLU A 222 -5.32 20.28 13.59
C GLU A 222 -4.57 19.46 12.52
N LEU A 223 -5.22 18.45 11.94
CA LEU A 223 -4.61 17.61 10.90
C LEU A 223 -4.22 18.43 9.67
N LYS A 224 -5.04 19.41 9.29
CA LYS A 224 -4.71 20.35 8.20
C LYS A 224 -3.49 21.22 8.54
N GLU A 225 -3.36 21.67 9.79
CA GLU A 225 -2.20 22.48 10.20
C GLU A 225 -0.92 21.65 10.24
N ILE A 226 -0.97 20.41 10.75
CA ILE A 226 0.13 19.43 10.64
C ILE A 226 0.53 19.24 9.18
N SER A 227 -0.46 19.08 8.30
CA SER A 227 -0.24 18.91 6.86
C SER A 227 0.56 20.05 6.23
N LYS A 228 0.23 21.30 6.58
CA LYS A 228 0.92 22.50 6.09
C LYS A 228 2.35 22.60 6.63
N LEU A 229 2.53 22.39 7.93
CA LEU A 229 3.84 22.46 8.58
C LEU A 229 4.81 21.44 7.95
N GLU A 230 4.36 20.21 7.75
CA GLU A 230 5.16 19.14 7.14
C GLU A 230 5.42 19.34 5.65
N LEU A 231 4.52 20.00 4.91
CA LEU A 231 4.78 20.33 3.51
C LEU A 231 5.80 21.47 3.38
N THR A 232 5.73 22.48 4.25
CA THR A 232 6.64 23.64 4.24
C THR A 232 8.10 23.20 4.47
N LYS A 233 8.34 22.24 5.38
CA LYS A 233 9.68 21.65 5.60
C LYS A 233 10.34 21.08 4.34
N ARG A 234 9.56 20.72 3.32
CA ARG A 234 10.09 20.20 2.05
C ARG A 234 10.51 21.29 1.07
N GLU A 235 9.96 22.51 1.20
CA GLU A 235 10.35 23.65 0.36
C GLU A 235 11.71 24.23 0.78
N ASP A 236 12.12 23.96 2.03
CA ASP A 236 13.40 24.39 2.60
C ASP A 236 14.57 23.40 2.34
N LEU A 237 14.35 22.31 1.58
CA LEU A 237 15.35 21.29 1.21
C LEU A 237 15.69 21.33 -0.28
#